data_AF-A0A8T4LRE0-F1
#
_entry.id   AF-A0A8T4LRE0-F1
#
_cell.length_a   1.000
_cell.length_b   1.000
_cell.length_c   1.000
_cell.angle_alpha   90.00
_cell.angle_beta   90.00
_cell.angle_gamma   90.00
#
_symmetry.space_group_name_H-M   'P 1'
#
loop_
_entity.id
_entity.type
_entity.pdbx_description
1 polymer ?
#
loop_
_entity_poly.entity_id
_entity_poly.type
_entity_poly.pdbx_seq_one_letter_code
_entity_poly.pdbx_strand_id
1 'polypeptide(L)'
;AVLIGVPLYSNAAGTIPIVQALMGKGMALGTALAFMMSITALSLPEMVILRRVLKPKLIAIFAGILAISFIIVGLLFNAVF
;
A
#
# COMPACT_ATOMS: atom_id res chain seq x y z
N ALA A 1 -8.86 -3.38 -0.88
CA ALA A 1 -7.83 -2.49 -1.47
C ALA A 1 -6.41 -3.00 -1.19
N VAL A 2 -5.98 -3.10 0.07
CA VAL A 2 -4.61 -3.51 0.46
C VAL A 2 -4.21 -4.89 -0.09
N LEU A 3 -5.06 -5.92 0.05
CA LEU A 3 -4.78 -7.28 -0.46
C LEU A 3 -4.65 -7.37 -2.00
N ILE A 4 -5.23 -6.42 -2.75
CA ILE A 4 -5.21 -6.39 -4.21
C ILE A 4 -4.00 -5.58 -4.73
N GLY A 5 -3.40 -4.71 -3.91
CA GLY A 5 -2.22 -3.92 -4.26
C GLY A 5 -0.89 -4.69 -4.16
N VAL A 6 -0.84 -5.73 -3.32
CA VAL A 6 0.36 -6.56 -3.06
C VAL A 6 0.97 -7.22 -4.31
N PRO A 7 0.21 -7.65 -5.35
CA PRO A 7 0.80 -8.22 -6.57
C PRO A 7 1.13 -7.19 -7.66
N LEU A 8 0.67 -5.95 -7.55
CA LEU A 8 0.86 -4.94 -8.59
C LEU A 8 2.25 -4.31 -8.43
N TYR A 9 3.22 -4.83 -9.19
CA TYR A 9 4.48 -4.15 -9.51
C TYR A 9 4.16 -2.91 -10.35
N SER A 10 3.51 -1.91 -9.74
CA SER A 10 3.20 -0.64 -10.37
C SER A 10 4.09 0.40 -9.72
N ASN A 11 5.05 0.91 -10.50
CA ASN A 11 5.82 2.10 -10.18
C ASN A 11 4.87 3.16 -9.59
N ALA A 12 5.26 3.84 -8.50
CA ALA A 12 4.44 4.84 -7.82
C ALA A 12 3.82 5.86 -8.80
N ALA A 13 4.50 6.17 -9.91
CA ALA A 13 4.01 7.01 -11.00
C ALA A 13 2.77 6.47 -11.74
N GLY A 14 2.64 5.15 -11.91
CA GLY A 14 1.48 4.51 -12.56
C GLY A 14 0.25 4.41 -11.66
N THR A 15 0.43 4.49 -10.34
CA THR A 15 -0.65 4.38 -9.36
C THR A 15 -1.39 5.72 -9.17
N ILE A 16 -0.72 6.86 -9.37
CA ILE A 16 -1.31 8.21 -9.29
C ILE A 16 -2.57 8.36 -10.18
N PRO A 17 -2.54 8.06 -11.50
CA PRO A 17 -3.73 8.22 -12.34
C PRO A 17 -4.85 7.24 -11.98
N ILE A 18 -4.52 6.03 -11.51
CA ILE A 18 -5.50 5.05 -11.03
C ILE A 18 -6.23 5.60 -9.80
N VAL A 19 -5.47 6.17 -8.86
CA VAL A 19 -6.01 6.77 -7.64
C VAL A 19 -6.85 7.99 -7.95
N GLN A 20 -6.42 8.86 -8.86
CA GLN A 20 -7.23 10.01 -9.30
C GLN A 20 -8.55 9.56 -9.95
N ALA A 21 -8.52 8.52 -10.79
CA ALA A 21 -9.72 7.96 -11.39
C ALA A 21 -10.66 7.34 -10.35
N LEU A 22 -10.13 6.68 -9.32
CA LEU A 22 -10.91 6.09 -8.24
C LEU A 22 -11.48 7.15 -7.29
N MET A 23 -10.72 8.20 -6.97
CA MET A 23 -11.20 9.35 -6.20
C MET A 23 -12.33 10.08 -6.95
N GLY A 24 -12.21 10.24 -8.28
CA GLY A 24 -13.28 10.76 -9.13
C GLY A 24 -14.55 9.89 -9.15
N LYS A 25 -14.45 8.61 -8.76
CA LYS A 25 -15.58 7.69 -8.57
C LYS A 25 -16.10 7.59 -7.13
N GLY A 26 -15.63 8.46 -6.24
CA GLY A 26 -16.09 8.51 -4.84
C GLY A 26 -15.24 7.72 -3.84
N MET A 27 -14.04 7.29 -4.22
CA MET A 27 -13.09 6.75 -3.24
C MET A 27 -12.65 7.85 -2.25
N ALA A 28 -12.77 7.56 -0.96
CA ALA A 28 -12.29 8.44 0.10
C ALA A 28 -10.78 8.70 -0.01
N LEU A 29 -10.36 9.94 0.26
CA LEU A 29 -8.97 10.39 0.14
C LEU A 29 -8.02 9.56 1.02
N GLY A 30 -8.41 9.27 2.27
CA GLY A 30 -7.61 8.41 3.16
C GLY A 30 -7.43 6.98 2.65
N THR A 31 -8.45 6.42 1.98
CA THR A 31 -8.38 5.09 1.38
C THR A 31 -7.48 5.07 0.14
N ALA A 32 -7.53 6.14 -0.66
CA ALA A 32 -6.64 6.37 -1.78
C ALA A 32 -5.17 6.47 -1.35
N LEU A 33 -4.87 7.23 -0.29
CA LEU A 33 -3.52 7.35 0.27
C LEU A 33 -3.00 6.02 0.81
N ALA A 34 -3.81 5.30 1.60
CA ALA A 34 -3.43 3.99 2.12
C ALA A 34 -3.15 2.97 0.99
N PHE A 35 -3.88 3.06 -0.13
CA PHE A 35 -3.64 2.25 -1.31
C PHE A 35 -2.29 2.57 -1.97
N MET A 36 -1.95 3.86 -2.13
CA MET A 36 -0.64 4.27 -2.67
C MET A 36 0.53 3.82 -1.79
N MET A 37 0.40 3.98 -0.46
CA MET A 37 1.41 3.55 0.51
C MET A 37 1.62 2.04 0.47
N SER A 38 0.52 1.27 0.38
CA SER A 38 0.58 -0.19 0.25
C SER A 38 1.29 -0.64 -1.02
N ILE A 39 1.03 -0.01 -2.16
CA ILE A 39 1.70 -0.38 -3.42
C ILE A 39 3.18 -0.03 -3.38
N THR A 40 3.52 1.11 -2.78
CA THR A 40 4.90 1.60 -2.74
C THR A 40 5.77 0.79 -1.78
N ALA A 41 5.23 0.29 -0.66
CA ALA A 41 6.03 -0.35 0.39
C ALA A 41 5.93 -1.88 0.46
N LEU A 42 4.89 -2.49 -0.15
CA LEU A 42 4.73 -3.94 -0.26
C LEU A 42 4.87 -4.42 -1.71
N SER A 43 5.69 -3.73 -2.50
CA SER A 43 5.87 -4.10 -3.89
C SER A 43 6.58 -5.46 -4.03
N LEU A 44 6.21 -6.26 -5.04
CA LEU A 44 6.91 -7.51 -5.37
C LEU A 44 8.45 -7.42 -5.46
N PRO A 45 9.08 -6.40 -6.09
CA PRO A 45 10.54 -6.31 -6.17
C PRO A 45 11.16 -6.09 -4.79
N GLU A 46 10.55 -5.23 -3.97
CA GLU A 46 11.04 -4.99 -2.61
C GLU A 46 10.99 -6.27 -1.80
N MET A 47 9.94 -7.09 -1.93
CA MET A 47 9.86 -8.38 -1.23
C MET A 47 10.90 -9.38 -1.74
N VAL A 48 11.20 -9.39 -3.04
CA VAL A 48 12.29 -10.20 -3.61
C VAL A 48 13.66 -9.73 -3.11
N ILE A 49 13.88 -8.41 -3.03
CA ILE A 49 15.13 -7.82 -2.52
C ILE A 49 15.27 -8.10 -1.01
N LEU A 50 14.22 -7.85 -0.21
CA LEU A 50 14.21 -8.13 1.23
C LEU A 50 14.46 -9.61 1.50
N ARG A 51 13.97 -10.53 0.65
CA ARG A 51 14.23 -11.97 0.79
C ARG A 51 15.70 -12.36 0.65
N ARG A 52 16.53 -11.52 0.03
CA ARG A 52 17.99 -11.75 -0.05
C ARG A 52 18.73 -11.38 1.24
N VAL A 53 18.16 -10.51 2.08
CA VAL A 53 18.79 -9.98 3.30
C VAL A 53 18.07 -10.36 4.59
N LEU A 54 16.78 -10.70 4.53
CA LEU A 54 15.93 -11.03 5.68
C LEU A 54 15.36 -12.44 5.58
N LYS A 55 15.18 -13.09 6.74
CA LYS A 55 14.46 -14.36 6.84
C LYS A 55 12.99 -14.16 6.46
N PRO A 56 12.32 -15.14 5.81
CA PRO A 56 10.92 -15.01 5.39
C PRO A 56 9.95 -14.67 6.54
N LYS A 57 10.25 -15.12 7.77
CA LYS A 57 9.49 -14.75 8.97
C LYS A 57 9.54 -13.24 9.27
N LEU A 58 10.68 -12.58 9.06
CA LEU A 58 10.84 -11.14 9.30
C LEU A 58 10.11 -10.31 8.24
N ILE A 59 10.06 -10.80 7.00
CA ILE A 59 9.34 -10.15 5.91
C ILE A 59 7.83 -10.19 6.19
N ALA A 60 7.32 -11.31 6.68
CA ALA A 60 5.91 -11.41 7.08
C ALA A 60 5.56 -10.42 8.20
N ILE A 61 6.44 -10.26 9.20
CA ILE A 61 6.25 -9.28 10.29
C ILE A 61 6.30 -7.85 9.74
N PHE A 62 7.29 -7.53 8.90
CA PHE A 62 7.44 -6.22 8.27
C PHE A 62 6.19 -5.84 7.46
N ALA A 63 5.74 -6.73 6.58
CA ALA A 63 4.54 -6.55 5.77
C ALA A 63 3.29 -6.38 6.66
N GLY A 64 3.17 -7.16 7.74
CA GLY A 64 2.06 -7.06 8.69
C GLY A 64 2.02 -5.70 9.41
N ILE A 65 3.17 -5.23 9.92
CA ILE A 65 3.27 -3.94 10.61
C ILE A 65 2.92 -2.79 9.68
N LEU A 66 3.42 -2.82 8.44
CA LEU A 66 3.12 -1.80 7.44
C LEU A 66 1.64 -1.81 7.05
N ALA A 67 1.07 -2.98 6.79
CA ALA A 67 -0.34 -3.10 6.46
C ALA A 67 -1.24 -2.52 7.57
N ILE A 68 -0.96 -2.84 8.84
CA ILE A 68 -1.69 -2.29 9.99
C ILE A 68 -1.53 -0.77 10.06
N SER A 69 -0.29 -0.27 9.93
CA SER A 69 0.00 1.16 9.97
C SER A 69 -0.75 1.93 8.88
N PHE A 70 -0.77 1.42 7.65
CA PHE A 70 -1.45 2.07 6.53
C PHE A 70 -2.97 2.07 6.70
N ILE A 71 -3.55 1.01 7.26
CA ILE A 71 -4.98 0.97 7.58
C ILE A 71 -5.30 2.05 8.61
N ILE A 72 -4.53 2.15 9.69
CA ILE A 72 -4.75 3.14 10.74
C ILE A 72 -4.65 4.56 10.18
N VAL A 73 -3.60 4.85 9.39
CA VAL A 73 -3.41 6.16 8.77
C VAL A 73 -4.53 6.48 7.78
N GLY A 74 -4.92 5.53 6.93
CA GLY A 74 -6.00 5.72 5.97
C GLY A 74 -7.35 5.97 6.63
N LEU A 75 -7.65 5.26 7.72
CA LEU A 75 -8.85 5.47 8.51
C LEU A 75 -8.84 6.82 9.23
N LEU A 76 -7.70 7.19 9.84
CA LEU A 76 -7.54 8.52 10.47
C LEU A 76 -7.76 9.64 9.46
N PHE A 77 -7.16 9.53 8.27
CA PHE A 77 -7.37 10.53 7.21
C PHE A 77 -8.83 10.62 6.79
N ASN A 78 -9.54 9.50 6.64
CA ASN A 78 -10.96 9.48 6.30
C ASN A 78 -11.88 9.96 7.42
N ALA A 79 -11.41 9.94 8.68
CA ALA A 79 -12.17 10.44 9.82
C ALA A 79 -11.99 11.95 10.01
N VAL A 80 -10.86 12.51 9.58
CA VAL A 80 -10.52 13.93 9.70
C VAL A 80 -10.90 14.73 8.44
N PHE A 81 -10.80 14.12 7.25
CA PHE A 81 -11.09 14.71 5.94
C PHE A 81 -12.17 13.91 5.21
#